data_AF-A0A0A9GHV5-F1
#
_entry.id   AF-A0A0A9GHV5-F1
#
_cell.length_a   1.000
_cell.length_b   1.000
_cell.length_c   1.000
_cell.angle_alpha   90.00
_cell.angle_beta   90.00
_cell.angle_gamma   90.00
#
_symmetry.space_group_name_H-M   'P 1'
#
loop_
_entity.id
_entity.type
_entity.pdbx_description
1 polymer ?
#
loop_
_entity_poly.entity_id
_entity_poly.type
_entity_poly.pdbx_seq_one_letter_code
_entity_poly.pdbx_strand_id
1 'polypeptide(L)'
;MAPPTAVLAWGSGEDGQLGMGGNEEKDWAHCVAALQPYAVTAVVAGSRDSLAICEDGRLFTWGWNQRGTLGHPPETKTESFPGPVDALAGVKIVQAAIGGWHCLAVDDKGRAYAWGGNEYGQCGEEPERKEDGTRALRRDIPIPQRCAPKLKVRQVAAGGTHSVVLTLEGHVWTWGQPWPPGDIKQISTPVRVQGLEKVRVIAVGAFHNLALTEDGVLWAWGNNEYGQLGTGDTQPRSQPIRVEGLSGLSLVDIAAGGWHSTALTEEGDVFCFFDLDKLNILYIMLVSSAKQQDDAHIMRSAPFSHTRKLNT
;
A
#
# COMPACT_ATOMS: atom_id res chain seq x y z
N MET A 1 27.90 -14.01 12.26
CA MET A 1 26.95 -14.14 11.13
C MET A 1 25.59 -13.72 11.66
N ALA A 2 24.90 -12.82 10.97
CA ALA A 2 23.48 -12.59 11.26
C ALA A 2 22.72 -13.92 11.11
N PRO A 3 21.70 -14.19 11.93
CA PRO A 3 20.90 -15.40 11.78
C PRO A 3 20.29 -15.42 10.37
N PRO A 4 20.14 -16.60 9.75
CA PRO A 4 19.49 -16.71 8.44
C PRO A 4 18.07 -16.16 8.52
N THR A 5 17.73 -15.22 7.62
CA THR A 5 16.36 -14.73 7.48
C THR A 5 15.52 -15.79 6.78
N ALA A 6 14.36 -16.14 7.35
CA ALA A 6 13.38 -16.98 6.69
C ALA A 6 12.22 -16.12 6.16
N VAL A 7 11.86 -16.31 4.90
CA VAL A 7 10.60 -15.78 4.35
C VAL A 7 9.52 -16.84 4.56
N LEU A 8 8.42 -16.44 5.19
CA LEU A 8 7.26 -17.28 5.46
C LEU A 8 6.05 -16.77 4.69
N ALA A 9 5.24 -17.68 4.13
CA ALA A 9 3.99 -17.34 3.45
C ALA A 9 2.88 -18.36 3.76
N TRP A 10 1.64 -17.90 3.74
CA TRP A 10 0.42 -18.70 3.93
C TRP A 10 -0.79 -17.95 3.35
N GLY A 11 -1.95 -18.62 3.30
CA GLY A 11 -3.19 -18.09 2.73
C GLY A 11 -3.48 -18.63 1.33
N SER A 12 -4.12 -17.81 0.50
CA SER A 12 -4.48 -18.18 -0.87
C SER A 12 -3.24 -18.38 -1.74
N GLY A 13 -3.21 -19.49 -2.49
CA GLY A 13 -2.17 -19.79 -3.47
C GLY A 13 -2.65 -19.77 -4.92
N GLU A 14 -3.89 -19.36 -5.21
CA GLU A 14 -4.52 -19.54 -6.53
C GLU A 14 -3.72 -18.98 -7.72
N ASP A 15 -2.96 -17.92 -7.49
CA ASP A 15 -2.15 -17.24 -8.48
C ASP A 15 -0.63 -17.51 -8.31
N GLY A 16 -0.25 -18.45 -7.45
CA GLY A 16 1.14 -18.80 -7.16
C GLY A 16 1.84 -17.81 -6.21
N GLN A 17 1.11 -16.86 -5.62
CA GLN A 17 1.65 -15.77 -4.78
C GLN A 17 2.31 -16.24 -3.48
N LEU A 18 2.23 -17.53 -3.14
CA LEU A 18 2.96 -18.10 -2.00
C LEU A 18 4.42 -18.44 -2.32
N GLY A 19 4.81 -18.53 -3.61
CA GLY A 19 6.22 -18.71 -4.00
C GLY A 19 6.78 -20.12 -3.79
N MET A 20 5.91 -21.13 -3.68
CA MET A 20 6.28 -22.51 -3.33
C MET A 20 6.21 -23.51 -4.50
N GLY A 21 6.18 -23.03 -5.75
CA GLY A 21 6.20 -23.89 -6.93
C GLY A 21 4.88 -24.56 -7.29
N GLY A 22 3.77 -24.01 -6.82
CA GLY A 22 2.41 -24.46 -7.14
C GLY A 22 1.37 -23.41 -6.77
N ASN A 23 0.09 -23.74 -6.99
CA ASN A 23 -1.04 -22.84 -6.75
C ASN A 23 -1.94 -23.29 -5.58
N GLU A 24 -1.38 -24.10 -4.69
CA GLU A 24 -2.09 -24.61 -3.52
C GLU A 24 -2.16 -23.56 -2.43
N GLU A 25 -3.33 -23.39 -1.81
CA GLU A 25 -3.46 -22.64 -0.57
C GLU A 25 -2.73 -23.34 0.59
N LYS A 26 -2.34 -22.54 1.60
CA LYS A 26 -1.68 -23.04 2.81
C LYS A 26 -2.35 -22.44 4.04
N ASP A 27 -2.92 -23.27 4.91
CA ASP A 27 -3.59 -22.83 6.13
C ASP A 27 -2.62 -22.32 7.22
N TRP A 28 -1.33 -22.61 7.07
CA TRP A 28 -0.30 -22.30 8.06
C TRP A 28 0.98 -21.81 7.37
N ALA A 29 1.82 -21.11 8.13
CA ALA A 29 3.05 -20.51 7.64
C ALA A 29 4.06 -21.57 7.15
N HIS A 30 4.49 -21.45 5.90
CA HIS A 30 5.53 -22.28 5.31
C HIS A 30 6.71 -21.43 4.84
N CYS A 31 7.90 -22.02 4.83
CA CYS A 31 9.09 -21.36 4.30
C CYS A 31 9.09 -21.32 2.78
N VAL A 32 9.37 -20.15 2.22
CA VAL A 32 9.65 -19.97 0.79
C VAL A 32 11.11 -20.36 0.54
N ALA A 33 11.34 -21.66 0.34
CA ALA A 33 12.69 -22.25 0.26
C ALA A 33 13.58 -21.59 -0.81
N ALA A 34 12.99 -21.15 -1.91
CA ALA A 34 13.68 -20.45 -3.00
C ALA A 34 14.39 -19.17 -2.56
N LEU A 35 13.96 -18.54 -1.45
CA LEU A 35 14.56 -17.30 -0.94
C LEU A 35 15.59 -17.52 0.17
N GLN A 36 15.72 -18.73 0.72
CA GLN A 36 16.68 -19.04 1.80
C GLN A 36 18.14 -18.67 1.51
N PRO A 37 18.65 -18.78 0.26
CA PRO A 37 20.03 -18.39 -0.05
C PRO A 37 20.27 -16.87 -0.02
N TYR A 38 19.23 -16.05 0.10
CA TYR A 38 19.33 -14.60 -0.02
C TYR A 38 19.08 -13.89 1.31
N ALA A 39 19.84 -12.83 1.57
CA ALA A 39 19.64 -11.96 2.72
C ALA A 39 18.44 -11.03 2.50
N VAL A 40 17.22 -11.58 2.60
CA VAL A 40 15.98 -10.82 2.46
C VAL A 40 15.80 -9.88 3.66
N THR A 41 15.49 -8.61 3.39
CA THR A 41 15.26 -7.58 4.40
C THR A 41 13.84 -7.05 4.42
N ALA A 42 13.08 -7.23 3.34
CA ALA A 42 11.67 -6.84 3.27
C ALA A 42 10.90 -7.76 2.32
N VAL A 43 9.61 -7.91 2.60
CA VAL A 43 8.63 -8.57 1.73
C VAL A 43 7.41 -7.68 1.60
N VAL A 44 6.75 -7.73 0.44
CA VAL A 44 5.47 -7.03 0.22
C VAL A 44 4.51 -8.00 -0.43
N ALA A 45 3.33 -8.10 0.16
CA ALA A 45 2.25 -8.94 -0.32
C ALA A 45 1.23 -8.09 -1.07
N GLY A 46 0.93 -8.48 -2.31
CA GLY A 46 -0.19 -7.99 -3.09
C GLY A 46 -1.41 -8.90 -2.97
N SER A 47 -2.43 -8.63 -3.79
CA SER A 47 -3.62 -9.49 -3.84
C SER A 47 -3.36 -10.81 -4.59
N ARG A 48 -2.48 -10.79 -5.59
CA ARG A 48 -2.21 -11.92 -6.49
C ARG A 48 -0.72 -12.15 -6.77
N ASP A 49 0.12 -11.31 -6.21
CA ASP A 49 1.55 -11.25 -6.45
C ASP A 49 2.27 -10.88 -5.15
N SER A 50 3.57 -11.11 -5.13
CA SER A 50 4.41 -10.85 -3.97
C SER A 50 5.82 -10.49 -4.42
N LEU A 51 6.52 -9.78 -3.55
CA LEU A 51 7.90 -9.39 -3.79
C LEU A 51 8.76 -9.52 -2.54
N ALA A 52 10.07 -9.64 -2.76
CA ALA A 52 11.08 -9.65 -1.72
C ALA A 52 12.26 -8.74 -2.12
N ILE A 53 12.79 -8.00 -1.16
CA ILE A 53 13.94 -7.12 -1.32
C ILE A 53 15.08 -7.68 -0.47
N CYS A 54 16.26 -7.81 -1.06
CA CYS A 54 17.48 -8.24 -0.39
C CYS A 54 18.30 -7.06 0.14
N GLU A 55 19.20 -7.30 1.08
CA GLU A 55 20.11 -6.31 1.67
C GLU A 55 20.99 -5.59 0.62
N ASP A 56 21.38 -6.32 -0.43
CA ASP A 56 22.13 -5.78 -1.57
C ASP A 56 21.25 -5.02 -2.59
N GLY A 57 19.95 -4.98 -2.34
CA GLY A 57 18.93 -4.29 -3.14
C GLY A 57 18.38 -5.11 -4.30
N ARG A 58 18.70 -6.39 -4.44
CA ARG A 58 18.03 -7.27 -5.42
C ARG A 58 16.55 -7.42 -5.08
N LEU A 59 15.71 -7.29 -6.12
CA LEU A 59 14.27 -7.43 -6.05
C LEU A 59 13.84 -8.75 -6.72
N PHE A 60 13.03 -9.53 -6.01
CA PHE A 60 12.37 -10.72 -6.51
C PHE A 60 10.86 -10.50 -6.56
N THR A 61 10.19 -11.09 -7.55
CA THR A 61 8.74 -11.04 -7.76
C THR A 61 8.21 -12.44 -8.10
N TRP A 62 6.97 -12.73 -7.72
CA TRP A 62 6.24 -13.95 -8.12
C TRP A 62 4.73 -13.77 -7.96
N GLY A 63 3.96 -14.66 -8.58
CA GLY A 63 2.50 -14.69 -8.58
C GLY A 63 1.91 -14.41 -9.96
N TRP A 64 0.84 -13.62 -10.02
CA TRP A 64 0.14 -13.29 -11.26
C TRP A 64 0.91 -12.29 -12.12
N ASN A 65 1.00 -12.55 -13.44
CA ASN A 65 1.81 -11.73 -14.36
C ASN A 65 1.08 -11.25 -15.63
N GLN A 66 -0.25 -11.40 -15.77
CA GLN A 66 -0.93 -11.07 -17.05
C GLN A 66 -0.83 -9.59 -17.48
N ARG A 67 -0.29 -8.73 -16.61
CA ARG A 67 -0.05 -7.30 -16.86
C ARG A 67 1.42 -6.90 -16.76
N GLY A 68 2.33 -7.88 -16.68
CA GLY A 68 3.74 -7.63 -16.45
C GLY A 68 4.05 -7.12 -15.04
N THR A 69 3.20 -7.40 -14.05
CA THR A 69 3.36 -7.02 -12.64
C THR A 69 4.61 -7.65 -12.00
N LEU A 70 5.16 -8.71 -12.59
CA LEU A 70 6.41 -9.30 -12.11
C LEU A 70 7.66 -8.61 -12.66
N GLY A 71 7.51 -7.58 -13.50
CA GLY A 71 8.65 -6.77 -13.99
C GLY A 71 9.31 -7.32 -15.24
N HIS A 72 8.62 -8.20 -15.96
CA HIS A 72 8.94 -8.66 -17.31
C HIS A 72 7.65 -8.97 -18.10
N PRO A 73 7.72 -9.08 -19.43
CA PRO A 73 6.55 -9.49 -20.23
C PRO A 73 6.01 -10.86 -19.79
N PRO A 74 4.68 -11.05 -19.77
CA PRO A 74 4.08 -12.33 -19.40
C PRO A 74 4.46 -13.44 -20.38
N GLU A 75 5.12 -14.47 -19.87
CA GLU A 75 5.30 -15.74 -20.58
C GLU A 75 4.18 -16.72 -20.22
N THR A 76 3.74 -16.70 -18.96
CA THR A 76 2.62 -17.48 -18.43
C THR A 76 1.63 -16.57 -17.70
N LYS A 77 0.48 -17.13 -17.30
CA LYS A 77 -0.50 -16.40 -16.48
C LYS A 77 0.05 -16.10 -15.07
N THR A 78 0.71 -17.09 -14.48
CA THR A 78 1.16 -17.10 -13.08
C THR A 78 2.52 -17.78 -12.98
N GLU A 79 3.37 -17.30 -12.10
CA GLU A 79 4.72 -17.78 -11.85
C GLU A 79 4.88 -18.02 -10.35
N SER A 80 4.90 -19.28 -9.94
CA SER A 80 4.82 -19.67 -8.52
C SER A 80 6.17 -19.78 -7.82
N PHE A 81 7.24 -19.32 -8.45
CA PHE A 81 8.58 -19.26 -7.88
C PHE A 81 9.10 -17.82 -7.89
N PRO A 82 9.76 -17.35 -6.81
CA PRO A 82 10.46 -16.07 -6.80
C PRO A 82 11.49 -15.95 -7.93
N GLY A 83 11.24 -15.03 -8.86
CA GLY A 83 12.13 -14.69 -9.97
C GLY A 83 12.79 -13.32 -9.77
N PRO A 84 14.06 -13.13 -10.16
CA PRO A 84 14.71 -11.82 -10.08
C PRO A 84 14.12 -10.86 -11.12
N VAL A 85 14.00 -9.58 -10.76
CA VAL A 85 13.59 -8.52 -11.70
C VAL A 85 14.83 -8.02 -12.45
N ASP A 86 15.20 -8.72 -13.52
CA ASP A 86 16.45 -8.47 -14.28
C ASP A 86 16.56 -7.04 -14.83
N ALA A 87 15.43 -6.41 -15.16
CA ALA A 87 15.39 -5.03 -15.63
C ALA A 87 15.90 -4.01 -14.58
N LEU A 88 15.93 -4.39 -13.30
CA LEU A 88 16.47 -3.60 -12.19
C LEU A 88 17.82 -4.13 -11.68
N ALA A 89 18.48 -5.01 -12.43
CA ALA A 89 19.80 -5.52 -12.07
C ALA A 89 20.80 -4.37 -11.86
N GLY A 90 21.52 -4.39 -10.73
CA GLY A 90 22.47 -3.34 -10.35
C GLY A 90 21.84 -2.06 -9.79
N VAL A 91 20.52 -1.99 -9.66
CA VAL A 91 19.82 -0.93 -8.93
C VAL A 91 19.59 -1.41 -7.49
N LYS A 92 20.06 -0.65 -6.50
CA LYS A 92 19.87 -1.00 -5.10
C LYS A 92 18.47 -0.56 -4.63
N ILE A 93 17.48 -1.45 -4.80
CA ILE A 93 16.10 -1.20 -4.34
C ILE A 93 16.07 -1.21 -2.80
N VAL A 94 15.45 -0.21 -2.20
CA VAL A 94 15.35 -0.06 -0.73
C VAL A 94 13.92 -0.19 -0.22
N GLN A 95 12.92 0.09 -1.07
CA GLN A 95 11.52 -0.14 -0.74
C GLN A 95 10.69 -0.32 -2.03
N ALA A 96 9.62 -1.09 -1.93
CA ALA A 96 8.68 -1.33 -3.01
C ALA A 96 7.24 -1.42 -2.49
N ALA A 97 6.27 -1.27 -3.38
CA ALA A 97 4.85 -1.38 -3.09
C ALA A 97 4.13 -2.10 -4.23
N ILE A 98 3.11 -2.89 -3.88
CA ILE A 98 2.20 -3.54 -4.83
C ILE A 98 0.83 -2.89 -4.70
N GLY A 99 0.30 -2.41 -5.82
CA GLY A 99 -1.05 -1.87 -5.94
C GLY A 99 -2.03 -2.91 -6.50
N GLY A 100 -3.19 -2.44 -6.98
CA GLY A 100 -4.19 -3.34 -7.57
C GLY A 100 -3.70 -4.06 -8.83
N TRP A 101 -2.94 -3.35 -9.67
CA TRP A 101 -2.49 -3.86 -10.97
C TRP A 101 -1.08 -3.42 -11.35
N HIS A 102 -0.34 -2.75 -10.48
CA HIS A 102 0.95 -2.15 -10.76
C HIS A 102 1.85 -2.21 -9.53
N CYS A 103 3.14 -2.04 -9.73
CA CYS A 103 4.11 -1.99 -8.66
C CYS A 103 4.90 -0.68 -8.74
N LEU A 104 5.41 -0.28 -7.57
CA LEU A 104 6.36 0.82 -7.45
C LEU A 104 7.60 0.33 -6.71
N ALA A 105 8.74 0.92 -7.02
CA ALA A 105 9.95 0.76 -6.22
C ALA A 105 10.71 2.08 -6.11
N VAL A 106 11.50 2.22 -5.06
CA VAL A 106 12.45 3.30 -4.87
C VAL A 106 13.82 2.73 -4.52
N ASP A 107 14.86 3.31 -5.09
CA ASP A 107 16.25 2.93 -4.83
C ASP A 107 16.94 3.83 -3.79
N ASP A 108 18.16 3.45 -3.42
CA ASP A 108 19.02 4.15 -2.46
C ASP A 108 19.41 5.59 -2.86
N LYS A 109 19.12 6.01 -4.10
CA LYS A 109 19.37 7.37 -4.63
C LYS A 109 18.10 8.21 -4.69
N GLY A 110 16.99 7.67 -4.20
CA GLY A 110 15.66 8.26 -4.22
C GLY A 110 15.03 8.33 -5.61
N ARG A 111 15.42 7.42 -6.51
CA ARG A 111 14.83 7.27 -7.85
C ARG A 111 13.65 6.31 -7.76
N ALA A 112 12.48 6.76 -8.17
CA ALA A 112 11.28 5.92 -8.25
C ALA A 112 11.15 5.22 -9.60
N TYR A 113 10.55 4.03 -9.56
CA TYR A 113 10.28 3.14 -10.68
C TYR A 113 8.84 2.63 -10.60
N ALA A 114 8.22 2.39 -11.76
CA ALA A 114 6.88 1.80 -11.86
C ALA A 114 6.80 0.80 -13.01
N TRP A 115 5.96 -0.22 -12.85
CA TRP A 115 5.63 -1.22 -13.87
C TRP A 115 4.31 -1.92 -13.58
N GLY A 116 3.86 -2.72 -14.54
CA GLY A 116 2.58 -3.40 -14.53
C GLY A 116 1.54 -2.59 -15.29
N GLY A 117 0.36 -2.49 -14.73
CA GLY A 117 -0.78 -1.89 -15.38
C GLY A 117 -0.76 -0.36 -15.44
N ASN A 118 -1.18 0.20 -16.58
CA ASN A 118 -1.15 1.66 -16.80
C ASN A 118 -2.38 2.24 -17.53
N GLU A 119 -3.58 1.64 -17.45
CA GLU A 119 -4.77 2.29 -18.08
C GLU A 119 -5.15 3.62 -17.43
N TYR A 120 -4.69 3.85 -16.20
CA TYR A 120 -5.00 5.03 -15.41
C TYR A 120 -3.79 5.95 -15.26
N GLY A 121 -2.69 5.72 -15.98
CA GLY A 121 -1.47 6.52 -15.87
C GLY A 121 -0.66 6.24 -14.61
N GLN A 122 -1.02 5.25 -13.80
CA GLN A 122 -0.39 4.93 -12.52
C GLN A 122 1.08 4.50 -12.63
N CYS A 123 1.57 4.09 -13.80
CA CYS A 123 3.00 3.88 -14.04
C CYS A 123 3.77 5.14 -14.48
N GLY A 124 3.11 6.31 -14.51
CA GLY A 124 3.75 7.60 -14.81
C GLY A 124 3.96 7.88 -16.30
N GLU A 125 3.22 7.20 -17.17
CA GLU A 125 3.18 7.43 -18.61
C GLU A 125 1.74 7.69 -19.05
N GLU A 126 1.54 8.62 -19.99
CA GLU A 126 0.20 8.90 -20.53
C GLU A 126 -0.38 7.64 -21.20
N PRO A 127 -1.59 7.19 -20.80
CA PRO A 127 -2.24 6.11 -21.50
C PRO A 127 -2.48 6.50 -22.96
N GLU A 128 -2.12 5.62 -23.88
CA GLU A 128 -2.47 5.80 -25.29
C GLU A 128 -3.99 5.90 -25.44
N ARG A 129 -4.48 6.69 -26.39
CA ARG A 129 -5.92 6.79 -26.69
C ARG A 129 -6.15 6.36 -28.12
N LYS A 130 -7.30 5.73 -28.37
CA LYS A 130 -7.77 5.51 -29.75
C LYS A 130 -7.81 6.84 -30.50
N GLU A 131 -7.68 6.79 -31.83
CA GLU A 131 -7.75 7.98 -32.70
C GLU A 131 -9.06 8.77 -32.51
N ASP A 132 -10.14 8.11 -32.11
CA ASP A 132 -11.44 8.72 -31.79
C ASP A 132 -11.50 9.42 -30.41
N GLY A 133 -10.43 9.32 -29.61
CA GLY A 133 -10.32 9.90 -28.26
C GLY A 133 -11.21 9.25 -27.19
N THR A 134 -12.04 8.27 -27.55
CA THR A 134 -13.13 7.76 -26.71
C THR A 134 -12.69 6.73 -25.66
N ARG A 135 -11.57 6.03 -25.91
CA ARG A 135 -11.09 4.94 -25.06
C ARG A 135 -9.58 4.92 -24.95
N ALA A 136 -9.08 4.84 -23.71
CA ALA A 136 -7.68 4.53 -23.45
C ALA A 136 -7.35 3.14 -24.03
N LEU A 137 -6.32 3.07 -24.86
CA LEU A 137 -5.68 1.84 -25.28
C LEU A 137 -4.92 1.30 -24.08
N ARG A 138 -5.16 0.04 -23.75
CA ARG A 138 -4.46 -0.66 -22.68
C ARG A 138 -3.00 -0.80 -23.09
N ARG A 139 -2.12 -0.06 -22.39
CA ARG A 139 -0.67 -0.24 -22.50
C ARG A 139 -0.13 -0.63 -21.14
N ASP A 140 0.03 -1.94 -20.95
CA ASP A 140 0.77 -2.45 -19.80
C ASP A 140 2.25 -2.06 -19.97
N ILE A 141 2.92 -1.75 -18.87
CA ILE A 141 4.35 -1.41 -18.80
C ILE A 141 5.05 -2.58 -18.12
N PRO A 142 5.34 -3.67 -18.84
CA PRO A 142 5.83 -4.89 -18.21
C PRO A 142 7.26 -4.77 -17.69
N ILE A 143 8.02 -3.78 -18.14
CA ILE A 143 9.42 -3.58 -17.75
C ILE A 143 9.50 -2.34 -16.84
N PRO A 144 10.08 -2.43 -15.63
CA PRO A 144 10.34 -1.30 -14.75
C PRO A 144 10.93 -0.09 -15.46
N GLN A 145 10.25 1.05 -15.33
CA GLN A 145 10.71 2.33 -15.87
C GLN A 145 10.70 3.43 -14.82
N ARG A 146 11.44 4.51 -15.09
CA ARG A 146 11.48 5.68 -14.20
C ARG A 146 10.13 6.38 -14.16
N CYS A 147 9.59 6.56 -12.96
CA CYS A 147 8.45 7.43 -12.71
C CYS A 147 8.89 8.64 -11.85
N ALA A 148 8.09 9.70 -11.86
CA ALA A 148 8.35 10.92 -11.09
C ALA A 148 9.81 11.43 -11.15
N PRO A 149 10.43 11.58 -12.35
CA PRO A 149 11.89 11.73 -12.48
C PRO A 149 12.46 13.00 -11.85
N LYS A 150 11.61 13.99 -11.57
CA LYS A 150 11.97 15.27 -10.93
C LYS A 150 11.96 15.22 -9.40
N LEU A 151 11.46 14.13 -8.80
CA LEU A 151 11.32 13.99 -7.34
C LEU A 151 12.47 13.17 -6.75
N LYS A 152 12.79 13.45 -5.50
CA LYS A 152 13.67 12.63 -4.65
C LYS A 152 12.81 11.88 -3.64
N VAL A 153 12.51 10.63 -3.96
CA VAL A 153 11.55 9.79 -3.23
C VAL A 153 12.26 9.02 -2.11
N ARG A 154 11.59 8.82 -0.98
CA ARG A 154 12.05 7.90 0.08
C ARG A 154 11.05 6.81 0.43
N GLN A 155 9.79 6.95 0.03
CA GLN A 155 8.76 5.93 0.21
C GLN A 155 7.81 5.95 -0.99
N VAL A 156 7.47 4.77 -1.49
CA VAL A 156 6.43 4.53 -2.49
C VAL A 156 5.27 3.75 -1.88
N ALA A 157 4.05 4.05 -2.32
CA ALA A 157 2.83 3.33 -1.97
C ALA A 157 1.89 3.29 -3.18
N ALA A 158 1.17 2.19 -3.35
CA ALA A 158 0.40 1.91 -4.56
C ALA A 158 -1.03 1.52 -4.18
N GLY A 159 -2.01 2.25 -4.73
CA GLY A 159 -3.43 1.92 -4.59
C GLY A 159 -3.95 1.05 -5.73
N GLY A 160 -5.27 0.97 -5.87
CA GLY A 160 -5.92 0.22 -6.93
C GLY A 160 -5.60 0.76 -8.32
N THR A 161 -5.66 2.09 -8.48
CA THR A 161 -5.52 2.79 -9.77
C THR A 161 -4.66 4.05 -9.67
N HIS A 162 -4.02 4.29 -8.53
CA HIS A 162 -3.21 5.46 -8.27
C HIS A 162 -1.92 5.11 -7.54
N SER A 163 -0.96 6.00 -7.63
CA SER A 163 0.35 5.87 -7.01
C SER A 163 0.61 7.07 -6.12
N VAL A 164 1.27 6.84 -4.99
CA VAL A 164 1.61 7.87 -4.03
C VAL A 164 3.07 7.73 -3.65
N VAL A 165 3.78 8.85 -3.57
CA VAL A 165 5.15 8.89 -3.10
C VAL A 165 5.35 9.98 -2.06
N LEU A 166 6.27 9.71 -1.15
CA LEU A 166 6.75 10.65 -0.15
C LEU A 166 8.20 11.01 -0.47
N THR A 167 8.46 12.31 -0.58
CA THR A 167 9.81 12.81 -0.89
C THR A 167 10.69 12.92 0.36
N LEU A 168 12.00 13.09 0.16
CA LEU A 168 12.96 13.34 1.25
C LEU A 168 12.61 14.58 2.06
N GLU A 169 11.97 15.57 1.44
CA GLU A 169 11.55 16.82 2.07
C GLU A 169 10.20 16.71 2.81
N GLY A 170 9.57 15.53 2.84
CA GLY A 170 8.31 15.31 3.55
C GLY A 170 7.06 15.74 2.78
N HIS A 171 7.14 15.85 1.45
CA HIS A 171 6.00 16.17 0.59
C HIS A 171 5.36 14.91 0.00
N VAL A 172 4.03 14.89 -0.06
CA VAL A 172 3.26 13.80 -0.69
C VAL A 172 2.88 14.19 -2.11
N TRP A 173 3.13 13.28 -3.05
CA TRP A 173 2.76 13.42 -4.45
C TRP A 173 1.94 12.22 -4.90
N THR A 174 0.93 12.46 -5.72
CA THR A 174 0.01 11.43 -6.22
C THR A 174 -0.22 11.58 -7.72
N TRP A 175 -0.40 10.46 -8.40
CA TRP A 175 -0.84 10.40 -9.80
C TRP A 175 -1.62 9.10 -10.03
N GLY A 176 -2.08 8.91 -11.26
CA GLY A 176 -3.04 7.89 -11.63
C GLY A 176 -4.47 8.43 -11.57
N GLN A 177 -5.43 7.56 -11.24
CA GLN A 177 -6.83 7.94 -11.04
C GLN A 177 -7.27 7.61 -9.60
N PRO A 178 -6.92 8.43 -8.60
CA PRO A 178 -7.45 8.29 -7.25
C PRO A 178 -8.95 8.59 -7.21
N TRP A 179 -9.61 8.13 -6.15
CA TRP A 179 -11.04 8.35 -5.93
C TRP A 179 -11.30 8.95 -4.54
N PRO A 180 -11.99 10.10 -4.43
CA PRO A 180 -12.35 11.01 -5.52
C PRO A 180 -11.10 11.63 -6.20
N PRO A 181 -11.19 12.09 -7.46
CA PRO A 181 -10.03 12.54 -8.24
C PRO A 181 -9.34 13.82 -7.74
N GLY A 182 -10.05 14.67 -6.98
CA GLY A 182 -9.52 15.96 -6.53
C GLY A 182 -9.05 16.86 -7.67
N ASP A 183 -7.90 17.50 -7.50
CA ASP A 183 -7.33 18.48 -8.45
C ASP A 183 -6.51 17.85 -9.60
N ILE A 184 -6.52 16.52 -9.74
CA ILE A 184 -5.74 15.84 -10.78
C ILE A 184 -6.33 16.11 -12.16
N LYS A 185 -5.60 16.90 -12.96
CA LYS A 185 -5.93 17.20 -14.36
C LYS A 185 -5.19 16.28 -15.35
N GLN A 186 -4.00 15.81 -14.97
CA GLN A 186 -3.17 14.90 -15.76
C GLN A 186 -2.82 13.68 -14.92
N ILE A 187 -3.34 12.52 -15.32
CA ILE A 187 -3.25 11.28 -14.54
C ILE A 187 -1.86 10.63 -14.61
N SER A 188 -1.03 10.93 -15.60
CA SER A 188 0.32 10.36 -15.69
C SER A 188 1.39 11.15 -14.93
N THR A 189 1.06 12.36 -14.48
CA THR A 189 2.05 13.29 -13.91
C THR A 189 1.82 13.46 -12.41
N PRO A 190 2.85 13.28 -11.57
CA PRO A 190 2.77 13.54 -10.14
C PRO A 190 2.26 14.95 -9.83
N VAL A 191 1.20 15.02 -9.02
CA VAL A 191 0.63 16.25 -8.46
C VAL A 191 0.88 16.27 -6.96
N ARG A 192 1.37 17.39 -6.44
CA ARG A 192 1.58 17.58 -5.00
C ARG A 192 0.24 17.66 -4.27
N VAL A 193 0.07 16.82 -3.25
CA VAL A 193 -1.08 16.89 -2.34
C VAL A 193 -0.94 18.14 -1.47
N GLN A 194 -1.89 19.06 -1.58
CA GLN A 194 -1.87 20.33 -0.85
C GLN A 194 -2.34 20.14 0.60
N GLY A 195 -1.89 21.02 1.49
CA GLY A 195 -2.29 21.01 2.91
C GLY A 195 -1.58 19.95 3.76
N LEU A 196 -0.59 19.24 3.21
CA LEU A 196 0.26 18.30 3.93
C LEU A 196 1.73 18.72 3.82
N GLU A 197 2.34 18.95 4.97
CA GLU A 197 3.75 19.30 5.10
C GLU A 197 4.40 18.40 6.15
N LYS A 198 5.71 18.16 6.04
CA LYS A 198 6.49 17.37 7.01
C LYS A 198 5.86 15.99 7.28
N VAL A 199 5.47 15.29 6.21
CA VAL A 199 4.93 13.93 6.34
C VAL A 199 6.05 12.96 6.67
N ARG A 200 5.86 12.15 7.72
CA ARG A 200 6.80 11.12 8.19
C ARG A 200 6.60 9.80 7.46
N VAL A 201 5.37 9.35 7.29
CA VAL A 201 5.05 8.09 6.61
C VAL A 201 3.71 8.19 5.90
N ILE A 202 3.58 7.49 4.77
CA ILE A 202 2.32 7.32 4.04
C ILE A 202 1.88 5.86 4.06
N ALA A 203 0.56 5.63 3.99
CA ALA A 203 -0.03 4.33 3.72
C ALA A 203 -1.18 4.50 2.72
N VAL A 204 -1.38 3.52 1.84
CA VAL A 204 -2.37 3.61 0.75
C VAL A 204 -3.16 2.31 0.68
N GLY A 205 -4.48 2.43 0.76
CA GLY A 205 -5.40 1.32 0.52
C GLY A 205 -5.87 1.28 -0.93
N ALA A 206 -6.94 0.54 -1.22
CA ALA A 206 -7.41 0.40 -2.61
C ALA A 206 -7.75 1.75 -3.25
N PHE A 207 -8.45 2.62 -2.52
CA PHE A 207 -8.89 3.93 -3.01
C PHE A 207 -8.82 5.05 -1.97
N HIS A 208 -8.08 4.84 -0.88
CA HIS A 208 -7.91 5.82 0.18
C HIS A 208 -6.45 5.89 0.62
N ASN A 209 -6.10 6.96 1.32
CA ASN A 209 -4.73 7.31 1.64
C ASN A 209 -4.67 7.82 3.07
N LEU A 210 -3.56 7.52 3.73
CA LEU A 210 -3.20 7.98 5.06
C LEU A 210 -1.84 8.66 4.99
N ALA A 211 -1.68 9.73 5.76
CA ALA A 211 -0.40 10.36 5.99
C ALA A 211 -0.27 10.67 7.49
N LEU A 212 0.86 10.27 8.07
CA LEU A 212 1.22 10.60 9.43
C LEU A 212 2.37 11.60 9.39
N THR A 213 2.14 12.78 9.95
CA THR A 213 3.12 13.88 9.99
C THR A 213 4.14 13.69 11.11
N GLU A 214 5.25 14.41 11.04
CA GLU A 214 6.33 14.36 12.05
C GLU A 214 5.87 14.76 13.45
N ASP A 215 4.84 15.60 13.56
CA ASP A 215 4.19 16.01 14.82
C ASP A 215 3.12 15.02 15.30
N GLY A 216 3.02 13.84 14.69
CA GLY A 216 2.12 12.76 15.14
C GLY A 216 0.66 12.93 14.72
N VAL A 217 0.36 13.84 13.78
CA VAL A 217 -1.02 14.07 13.32
C VAL A 217 -1.36 13.13 12.16
N LEU A 218 -2.46 12.38 12.30
CA LEU A 218 -2.99 11.55 11.23
C LEU A 218 -3.93 12.34 10.31
N TRP A 219 -3.65 12.24 9.02
CA TRP A 219 -4.47 12.75 7.93
C TRP A 219 -4.95 11.61 7.04
N ALA A 220 -6.16 11.72 6.53
CA ALA A 220 -6.76 10.74 5.62
C ALA A 220 -7.47 11.44 4.45
N TRP A 221 -7.50 10.81 3.28
CA TRP A 221 -8.33 11.24 2.14
C TRP A 221 -8.57 10.10 1.15
N GLY A 222 -9.53 10.30 0.25
CA GLY A 222 -9.96 9.35 -0.76
C GLY A 222 -11.34 8.78 -0.45
N ASN A 223 -11.55 7.52 -0.83
CA ASN A 223 -12.80 6.81 -0.59
C ASN A 223 -13.07 6.68 0.90
N ASN A 224 -14.35 6.78 1.30
CA ASN A 224 -14.79 6.63 2.69
C ASN A 224 -16.13 5.89 2.80
N GLU A 225 -16.57 5.20 1.76
CA GLU A 225 -17.88 4.51 1.75
C GLU A 225 -18.05 3.51 2.91
N TYR A 226 -16.94 2.99 3.43
CA TYR A 226 -16.85 2.06 4.57
C TYR A 226 -16.20 2.71 5.79
N GLY A 227 -16.19 4.04 5.93
CA GLY A 227 -15.62 4.69 7.12
C GLY A 227 -14.10 4.57 7.27
N GLN A 228 -13.38 4.14 6.23
CA GLN A 228 -11.94 3.89 6.27
C GLN A 228 -11.08 5.13 6.54
N LEU A 229 -11.63 6.35 6.46
CA LEU A 229 -10.93 7.58 6.81
C LEU A 229 -10.95 7.86 8.33
N GLY A 230 -11.81 7.20 9.10
CA GLY A 230 -11.89 7.40 10.55
C GLY A 230 -12.46 8.76 10.98
N THR A 231 -13.19 9.46 10.12
CA THR A 231 -13.71 10.83 10.38
C THR A 231 -15.07 10.85 11.08
N GLY A 232 -15.61 9.71 11.49
CA GLY A 232 -16.94 9.61 12.11
C GLY A 232 -18.11 9.70 11.12
N ASP A 233 -17.82 9.62 9.82
CA ASP A 233 -18.79 9.62 8.74
C ASP A 233 -18.33 8.69 7.59
N THR A 234 -19.18 8.49 6.59
CA THR A 234 -18.86 7.69 5.39
C THR A 234 -18.80 8.51 4.11
N GLN A 235 -18.52 9.82 4.21
CA GLN A 235 -18.42 10.70 3.05
C GLN A 235 -16.98 10.69 2.53
N PRO A 236 -16.76 10.51 1.22
CA PRO A 236 -15.41 10.53 0.66
C PRO A 236 -14.80 11.94 0.74
N ARG A 237 -13.47 12.04 0.62
CA ARG A 237 -12.73 13.32 0.68
C ARG A 237 -11.72 13.39 -0.45
N SER A 238 -11.79 14.43 -1.27
CA SER A 238 -10.79 14.65 -2.34
C SER A 238 -9.49 15.29 -1.83
N GLN A 239 -9.52 15.88 -0.63
CA GLN A 239 -8.38 16.55 0.00
C GLN A 239 -8.14 15.96 1.40
N PRO A 240 -6.89 16.05 1.90
CA PRO A 240 -6.54 15.62 3.26
C PRO A 240 -7.46 16.24 4.31
N ILE A 241 -8.00 15.39 5.18
CA ILE A 241 -8.70 15.79 6.39
C ILE A 241 -8.02 15.17 7.60
N ARG A 242 -7.95 15.91 8.69
CA ARG A 242 -7.40 15.43 9.95
C ARG A 242 -8.34 14.42 10.61
N VAL A 243 -7.79 13.34 11.15
CA VAL A 243 -8.53 12.32 11.90
C VAL A 243 -8.59 12.74 13.37
N GLU A 244 -9.56 13.61 13.70
CA GLU A 244 -9.65 14.23 15.03
C GLU A 244 -9.89 13.24 16.18
N GLY A 245 -10.45 12.07 15.90
CA GLY A 245 -10.69 11.02 16.91
C GLY A 245 -9.43 10.47 17.56
N LEU A 246 -8.25 10.70 16.97
CA LEU A 246 -6.95 10.29 17.51
C LEU A 246 -6.07 11.48 17.94
N SER A 247 -6.62 12.69 17.93
CA SER A 247 -5.90 13.89 18.35
C SER A 247 -5.45 13.76 19.82
N GLY A 248 -4.15 13.98 20.07
CA GLY A 248 -3.55 13.90 21.40
C GLY A 248 -2.90 12.55 21.74
N LEU A 249 -3.01 11.54 20.86
CA LEU A 249 -2.25 10.29 20.97
C LEU A 249 -0.90 10.41 20.25
N SER A 250 0.11 9.73 20.77
CA SER A 250 1.43 9.62 20.13
C SER A 250 1.43 8.47 19.11
N LEU A 251 1.13 8.77 17.85
CA LEU A 251 1.12 7.75 16.80
C LEU A 251 2.54 7.46 16.27
N VAL A 252 2.88 6.19 16.11
CA VAL A 252 4.17 5.73 15.55
C VAL A 252 4.05 5.18 14.13
N ASP A 253 2.96 4.50 13.80
CA ASP A 253 2.82 3.82 12.52
C ASP A 253 1.37 3.78 12.02
N ILE A 254 1.22 3.58 10.71
CA ILE A 254 -0.06 3.47 10.01
C ILE A 254 -0.01 2.40 8.93
N ALA A 255 -1.13 1.72 8.72
CA ALA A 255 -1.31 0.83 7.58
C ALA A 255 -2.71 0.99 6.96
N ALA A 256 -2.83 0.60 5.70
CA ALA A 256 -4.08 0.67 4.96
C ALA A 256 -4.28 -0.63 4.18
N GLY A 257 -5.43 -1.27 4.40
CA GLY A 257 -5.89 -2.42 3.62
C GLY A 257 -6.78 -1.99 2.46
N GLY A 258 -7.47 -2.95 1.83
CA GLY A 258 -8.39 -2.63 0.72
C GLY A 258 -9.48 -1.61 1.11
N TRP A 259 -10.10 -1.82 2.28
CA TRP A 259 -11.29 -1.07 2.74
C TRP A 259 -11.25 -0.67 4.21
N HIS A 260 -10.08 -0.77 4.85
CA HIS A 260 -9.89 -0.40 6.26
C HIS A 260 -8.51 0.21 6.44
N SER A 261 -8.32 0.86 7.58
CA SER A 261 -7.10 1.55 7.97
C SER A 261 -6.73 1.18 9.40
N THR A 262 -5.45 1.25 9.75
CA THR A 262 -4.99 1.08 11.13
C THR A 262 -3.97 2.16 11.53
N ALA A 263 -3.89 2.43 12.82
CA ALA A 263 -2.88 3.29 13.43
C ALA A 263 -2.36 2.65 14.72
N LEU A 264 -1.04 2.75 14.96
CA LEU A 264 -0.35 2.23 16.13
C LEU A 264 0.17 3.40 16.99
N THR A 265 -0.04 3.34 18.30
CA THR A 265 0.50 4.32 19.25
C THR A 265 1.86 3.90 19.83
N GLU A 266 2.60 4.83 20.43
CA GLU A 266 3.82 4.56 21.20
C GLU A 266 3.58 3.59 22.37
N GLU A 267 2.37 3.60 22.94
CA GLU A 267 1.95 2.71 24.02
C GLU A 267 1.65 1.29 23.57
N GLY A 268 1.60 1.05 22.25
CA GLY A 268 1.29 -0.25 21.66
C GLY A 268 -0.19 -0.50 21.42
N ASP A 269 -1.03 0.54 21.44
CA ASP A 269 -2.45 0.42 21.10
C ASP A 269 -2.65 0.48 19.59
N VAL A 270 -3.51 -0.42 19.07
CA VAL A 270 -3.88 -0.46 17.65
C VAL A 270 -5.33 -0.02 17.48
N PHE A 271 -5.52 1.03 16.68
CA PHE A 271 -6.82 1.52 16.25
C PHE A 271 -7.10 1.06 14.82
N CYS A 272 -8.34 0.67 14.55
CA CYS A 272 -8.80 0.30 13.21
C CYS A 272 -9.99 1.17 12.79
N PHE A 273 -9.97 1.69 11.55
CA PHE A 273 -11.04 2.53 11.00
C PHE A 273 -11.76 1.79 9.88
N PHE A 274 -13.02 1.48 10.12
CA PHE A 274 -13.98 0.97 9.13
C PHE A 274 -15.40 0.93 9.73
N ASP A 275 -16.41 0.81 8.87
CA ASP A 275 -17.81 0.63 9.20
C ASP A 275 -18.13 -0.87 9.27
N LEU A 276 -18.37 -1.34 10.50
CA LEU A 276 -18.67 -2.73 10.83
C LEU A 276 -19.98 -3.23 10.20
N ASP A 277 -20.95 -2.34 9.98
CA ASP A 277 -22.26 -2.74 9.48
C ASP A 277 -22.24 -2.98 7.96
N LYS A 278 -21.22 -2.47 7.25
CA LYS A 278 -21.08 -2.59 5.79
C LYS A 278 -20.09 -3.67 5.35
N LEU A 279 -19.13 -4.01 6.19
CA LEU A 279 -18.18 -5.08 5.94
C LEU A 279 -18.68 -6.31 6.71
N ASN A 280 -19.26 -7.29 6.01
CA ASN A 280 -19.59 -8.62 6.55
C ASN A 280 -18.31 -9.40 6.98
N ILE A 281 -17.46 -8.81 7.83
CA ILE A 281 -16.18 -9.34 8.26
C ILE A 281 -16.28 -9.67 9.74
N LEU A 282 -16.21 -10.97 10.05
CA LEU A 282 -16.36 -11.54 11.38
C LEU A 282 -15.10 -11.47 12.27
N TYR A 283 -14.07 -10.70 11.88
CA TYR A 283 -12.82 -10.62 12.63
C TYR A 283 -12.39 -9.18 12.84
N ILE A 284 -12.70 -8.65 14.03
CA ILE A 284 -11.99 -7.50 14.59
C ILE A 284 -10.84 -8.07 15.40
N MET A 285 -9.59 -7.88 14.95
CA MET A 285 -8.44 -8.05 15.82
C MET A 285 -8.17 -6.70 16.50
N LEU A 286 -8.77 -6.50 17.68
CA LEU A 286 -8.27 -5.52 18.63
C LEU A 286 -7.10 -6.20 19.36
N VAL A 287 -5.88 -5.82 19.02
CA VAL A 287 -4.72 -6.12 19.86
C VAL A 287 -4.43 -4.87 20.66
N SER A 288 -5.07 -4.73 21.82
CA SER A 288 -4.55 -3.83 22.85
C SER A 288 -3.49 -4.61 23.62
N SER A 289 -2.29 -4.06 23.80
CA SER A 289 -1.35 -4.66 24.73
C SER A 289 -1.93 -4.54 26.15
N ALA A 290 -2.28 -5.67 26.76
CA ALA A 290 -2.65 -5.70 28.16
C ALA A 290 -1.37 -5.51 28.98
N LYS A 291 -1.11 -4.28 29.46
CA LYS A 291 -0.14 -4.10 30.55
C LYS A 291 -0.74 -4.73 31.81
N GLN A 292 -0.03 -5.72 32.31
CA GLN A 292 -0.30 -6.42 33.55
C GLN A 292 -0.07 -5.46 34.73
N GLN A 293 -1.11 -4.81 35.24
CA GLN A 293 -1.21 -4.41 36.65
C GLN A 293 -2.62 -3.96 37.03
N ASP A 294 -3.29 -4.80 37.83
CA ASP A 294 -4.19 -4.49 38.93
C ASP A 294 -4.94 -3.14 38.86
N ASP A 295 -5.92 -3.05 37.96
CA ASP A 295 -7.25 -2.51 38.25
C ASP A 295 -8.16 -2.80 37.06
N ALA A 296 -9.09 -3.74 37.24
CA ALA A 296 -10.04 -4.15 36.22
C ALA A 296 -11.07 -3.04 35.94
N HIS A 297 -10.69 -2.03 35.18
CA HIS A 297 -11.62 -1.26 34.38
C HIS A 297 -11.72 -1.91 33.00
N ILE A 298 -12.67 -2.85 32.90
CA ILE A 298 -13.22 -3.32 31.63
C ILE A 298 -13.80 -2.10 30.91
N MET A 299 -13.01 -1.46 30.05
CA MET A 299 -13.54 -0.59 29.00
C MET A 299 -14.23 -1.51 28.02
N ARG A 300 -15.55 -1.62 28.22
CA ARG A 300 -16.47 -2.26 27.30
C ARG A 300 -16.15 -1.81 25.89
N SER A 301 -16.19 -2.74 24.93
CA SER A 301 -16.52 -2.42 23.55
C SER A 301 -17.72 -1.48 23.60
N ALA A 302 -17.52 -0.20 23.29
CA ALA A 302 -18.64 0.67 23.00
C ALA A 302 -19.06 0.28 21.57
N PRO A 303 -20.19 -0.40 21.37
CA PRO A 303 -20.83 -0.30 20.07
C PRO A 303 -21.10 1.20 19.87
N PHE A 304 -20.64 1.78 18.78
CA PHE A 304 -21.20 3.04 18.31
C PHE A 304 -22.60 2.76 17.74
N SER A 305 -23.49 2.29 18.61
CA SER A 305 -24.92 2.37 18.46
C SER A 305 -25.42 3.28 19.57
N HIS A 306 -25.26 4.60 19.40
CA HIS A 306 -26.15 5.61 19.96
C HIS A 306 -25.98 6.89 19.15
N THR A 307 -26.97 7.13 18.30
CA THR A 307 -27.35 8.45 17.82
C THR A 307 -27.42 9.43 18.99
N ARG A 308 -26.39 10.27 19.16
CA ARG A 308 -26.57 11.59 19.76
C ARG A 308 -26.64 12.59 18.62
N LYS A 309 -27.87 12.94 18.23
CA LYS A 309 -28.13 14.24 17.60
C LYS A 309 -27.58 15.30 18.54
N LEU A 310 -26.54 16.02 18.14
CA LEU A 310 -26.28 17.34 18.67
C LEU A 310 -27.24 18.28 17.94
N ASN A 311 -28.35 18.60 18.62
CA ASN A 311 -29.25 19.66 18.20
C ASN A 311 -28.59 21.03 18.49
N THR A 312 -28.74 21.91 17.50
CA THR A 312 -28.54 23.38 17.44
C THR A 312 -27.16 23.93 17.74
#